data_AF-A0A961E5S6-F1
#
_entry.id   AF-A0A961E5S6-F1
#
_cell.length_a   1.000
_cell.length_b   1.000
_cell.length_c   1.000
_cell.angle_alpha   90.00
_cell.angle_beta   90.00
_cell.angle_gamma   90.00
#
_symmetry.space_group_name_H-M   'P 1'
#
loop_
_entity.id
_entity.type
_entity.pdbx_description
1 polymer ?
#
loop_
_entity_poly.entity_id
_entity_poly.type
_entity_poly.pdbx_seq_one_letter_code
_entity_poly.pdbx_strand_id
1 'polypeptide(L)'
;MEQPDTGDAAVLRSLELYDEFVGDPTPMIYERFFVKYPEGEEMFAFDKYMESRMMSSVLMLLSDVADHTTPIEYTTHWIADHVAWGVGREMMFDMFDMIRDTIGDGLGDRWTSEMHDGWCALIDRMRPVMDDQIAEAEGYRPQPTPA
;
A
#
# COMPACT_ATOMS: atom_id res chain seq x y z
N MET A 1 -6.36 -24.02 16.54
CA MET A 1 -5.35 -24.11 15.49
C MET A 1 -4.64 -22.78 15.52
N GLU A 2 -3.40 -22.75 16.01
CA GLU A 2 -2.53 -21.60 15.79
C GLU A 2 -2.24 -21.58 14.29
N GLN A 3 -2.65 -20.49 13.60
CA GLN A 3 -2.24 -20.29 12.22
C GLN A 3 -0.71 -20.11 12.22
N PRO A 4 0.02 -20.71 11.27
CA PRO A 4 1.46 -20.48 11.18
C PRO A 4 1.72 -18.98 11.00
N ASP A 5 2.64 -18.43 11.79
CA ASP A 5 3.07 -17.04 11.66
C ASP A 5 3.65 -16.86 10.25
N THR A 6 2.90 -16.20 9.38
CA THR A 6 3.26 -16.00 7.96
C THR A 6 4.22 -14.81 7.80
N GLY A 7 4.81 -14.32 8.92
CA GLY A 7 5.57 -13.06 9.00
C GLY A 7 4.68 -11.85 9.25
N ASP A 8 3.38 -12.07 9.45
CA ASP A 8 2.36 -11.04 9.65
C ASP A 8 2.54 -10.28 10.97
N ALA A 9 2.91 -11.00 12.03
CA ALA A 9 3.24 -10.37 13.30
C ALA A 9 4.48 -9.45 13.17
N ALA A 10 5.43 -9.80 12.31
CA ALA A 10 6.61 -8.98 12.06
C ALA A 10 6.30 -7.70 11.28
N VAL A 11 5.35 -7.74 10.34
CA VAL A 11 4.83 -6.54 9.65
C VAL A 11 4.23 -5.59 10.67
N LEU A 12 3.27 -6.05 11.48
CA LEU A 12 2.61 -5.23 12.50
C LEU A 12 3.63 -4.66 13.49
N ARG A 13 4.58 -5.49 13.95
CA ARG A 13 5.62 -5.06 14.86
C ARG A 13 6.52 -3.97 14.26
N SER A 14 6.81 -4.06 12.97
CA SER A 14 7.62 -3.02 12.30
C SER A 14 6.89 -1.68 12.23
N LEU A 15 5.57 -1.68 12.01
CA LEU A 15 4.75 -0.46 12.01
C LEU A 15 4.70 0.17 13.40
N GLU A 16 4.51 -0.64 14.45
CA GLU A 16 4.56 -0.18 15.84
C GLU A 16 5.92 0.45 16.20
N LEU A 17 7.02 -0.20 15.82
CA LEU A 17 8.36 0.31 16.07
C LEU A 17 8.61 1.62 15.32
N TYR A 18 8.09 1.75 14.09
CA TYR A 18 8.29 2.96 13.31
C TYR A 18 7.57 4.15 13.94
N ASP A 19 6.32 3.97 14.38
CA ASP A 19 5.57 4.97 15.12
C ASP A 19 6.29 5.37 16.43
N GLU A 20 6.81 4.38 17.18
CA GLU A 20 7.50 4.61 18.46
C GLU A 20 8.82 5.38 18.30
N PHE A 21 9.63 5.06 17.28
CA PHE A 21 11.01 5.54 17.19
C PHE A 21 11.26 6.59 16.09
N VAL A 22 10.38 6.70 15.10
CA VAL A 22 10.57 7.57 13.93
C VAL A 22 9.42 8.56 13.77
N GLY A 23 8.17 8.10 13.90
CA GLY A 23 6.96 8.92 13.77
C GLY A 23 6.24 8.69 12.44
N ASP A 24 5.70 9.75 11.83
CA ASP A 24 4.88 9.65 10.61
C ASP A 24 5.73 9.34 9.36
N PRO A 25 5.53 8.19 8.67
CA PRO A 25 6.28 7.85 7.46
C PRO A 25 5.79 8.60 6.22
N THR A 26 4.60 9.22 6.26
CA THR A 26 3.92 9.81 5.09
C THR A 26 4.83 10.71 4.24
N PRO A 27 5.54 11.70 4.81
CA PRO A 27 6.32 12.63 4.00
C PRO A 27 7.45 11.94 3.22
N MET A 28 8.12 10.96 3.82
CA MET A 28 9.23 10.23 3.19
C MET A 28 8.74 9.30 2.08
N ILE A 29 7.56 8.68 2.25
CA ILE A 29 6.97 7.81 1.23
C ILE A 29 6.59 8.64 0.00
N TYR A 30 5.91 9.78 0.19
CA TYR A 30 5.53 10.64 -0.94
C TYR A 30 6.73 11.32 -1.60
N GLU A 31 7.78 11.67 -0.86
CA GLU A 31 9.04 12.13 -1.46
C GLU A 31 9.61 11.07 -2.43
N ARG A 32 9.65 9.79 -2.03
CA ARG A 32 10.08 8.68 -2.92
C ARG A 32 9.15 8.51 -4.11
N PHE A 33 7.85 8.61 -3.86
CA PHE A 33 6.83 8.44 -4.88
C PHE A 33 6.92 9.52 -5.96
N PHE A 34 7.01 10.80 -5.60
CA PHE A 34 7.10 11.90 -6.57
C PHE A 34 8.44 11.95 -7.31
N VAL A 35 9.53 11.47 -6.69
CA VAL A 35 10.80 11.27 -7.41
C VAL A 35 10.65 10.24 -8.53
N LYS A 36 9.88 9.17 -8.30
CA LYS A 36 9.65 8.12 -9.31
C LYS A 36 8.56 8.48 -10.32
N TYR A 37 7.49 9.13 -9.85
CA TYR A 37 6.31 9.53 -10.62
C TYR A 37 6.04 11.03 -10.45
N PRO A 38 6.80 11.91 -11.13
CA PRO A 38 6.60 13.36 -11.03
C PRO A 38 5.19 13.81 -11.42
N GLU A 39 4.53 13.09 -12.32
CA GLU A 39 3.12 13.31 -12.69
C GLU A 39 2.14 13.13 -11.51
N GLY A 40 2.57 12.42 -10.46
CA GLY A 40 1.84 12.29 -9.21
C GLY A 40 1.61 13.62 -8.52
N GLU A 41 2.56 14.56 -8.58
CA GLU A 41 2.42 15.84 -7.86
C GLU A 41 1.16 16.60 -8.27
N GLU A 42 0.81 16.59 -9.57
CA GLU A 42 -0.40 17.24 -10.07
C GLU A 42 -1.69 16.58 -9.54
N MET A 43 -1.68 15.26 -9.31
CA MET A 43 -2.82 14.52 -8.76
C MET A 43 -3.13 14.91 -7.31
N PHE A 44 -2.10 15.23 -6.51
CA PHE A 44 -2.23 15.58 -5.09
C PHE A 44 -2.32 17.09 -4.83
N ALA A 45 -1.93 17.94 -5.80
CA ALA A 45 -1.82 19.39 -5.64
C ALA A 45 -3.11 20.11 -5.19
N PHE A 46 -4.29 19.52 -5.43
CA PHE A 46 -5.58 20.15 -5.14
C PHE A 46 -6.03 20.01 -3.69
N ASP A 47 -5.40 19.13 -2.90
CA ASP A 47 -5.82 18.87 -1.52
C ASP A 47 -4.64 18.50 -0.63
N LYS A 48 -4.26 19.46 0.21
CA LYS A 48 -3.14 19.36 1.17
C LYS A 48 -3.23 18.15 2.11
N TYR A 49 -4.42 17.61 2.36
CA TYR A 49 -4.62 16.48 3.28
C TYR A 49 -4.81 15.15 2.54
N MET A 50 -4.73 15.14 1.21
CA MET A 50 -4.91 13.91 0.42
C MET A 50 -3.85 12.88 0.76
N GLU A 51 -2.59 13.31 0.82
CA GLU A 51 -1.45 12.43 1.10
C GLU A 51 -1.62 11.68 2.42
N SER A 52 -1.85 12.41 3.52
CA SER A 52 -2.04 11.81 4.84
C SER A 52 -3.28 10.92 4.94
N ARG A 53 -4.40 11.30 4.30
CA ARG A 53 -5.61 10.45 4.31
C ARG A 53 -5.39 9.16 3.55
N MET A 54 -4.80 9.23 2.36
CA MET A 54 -4.49 8.03 1.56
C MET A 54 -3.47 7.15 2.29
N MET A 55 -2.46 7.74 2.94
CA MET A 55 -1.47 6.99 3.71
C MET A 55 -2.09 6.32 4.96
N SER A 56 -2.94 7.02 5.70
CA SER A 56 -3.69 6.40 6.81
C SER A 56 -4.53 5.22 6.33
N SER A 57 -5.22 5.36 5.20
CA SER A 57 -6.04 4.28 4.64
C SER A 57 -5.22 3.08 4.20
N VAL A 58 -4.07 3.28 3.53
CA VAL A 58 -3.23 2.16 3.08
C VAL A 58 -2.54 1.45 4.24
N LEU A 59 -2.05 2.18 5.25
CA LEU A 59 -1.43 1.58 6.44
C LEU A 59 -2.44 0.79 7.27
N MET A 60 -3.67 1.29 7.40
CA MET A 60 -4.76 0.55 8.03
C MET A 60 -5.08 -0.72 7.25
N LEU A 61 -5.23 -0.63 5.92
CA LEU A 61 -5.48 -1.79 5.06
C LEU A 61 -4.38 -2.86 5.20
N LEU A 62 -3.11 -2.46 5.15
CA LEU A 62 -1.98 -3.38 5.32
C LEU A 62 -1.99 -4.04 6.71
N SER A 63 -2.35 -3.28 7.75
CA SER A 63 -2.49 -3.80 9.11
C SER A 63 -3.64 -4.80 9.22
N ASP A 64 -4.81 -4.49 8.64
CA ASP A 64 -6.00 -5.33 8.67
C ASP A 64 -5.81 -6.65 7.90
N VAL A 65 -4.96 -6.65 6.87
CA VAL A 65 -4.58 -7.87 6.15
C VAL A 65 -3.60 -8.69 6.98
N ALA A 66 -2.59 -8.04 7.55
CA ALA A 66 -1.57 -8.70 8.36
C ALA A 66 -2.19 -9.32 9.63
N ASP A 67 -3.10 -8.62 10.32
CA ASP A 67 -3.77 -9.14 11.52
C ASP A 67 -4.93 -10.10 11.22
N HIS A 68 -5.21 -10.33 9.94
CA HIS A 68 -6.30 -11.18 9.42
C HIS A 68 -7.71 -10.74 9.84
N THR A 69 -7.91 -9.49 10.23
CA THR A 69 -9.25 -8.93 10.49
C THR A 69 -10.04 -8.77 9.21
N THR A 70 -9.36 -8.52 8.08
CA THR A 70 -9.98 -8.36 6.77
C THR A 70 -9.41 -9.39 5.77
N PRO A 71 -10.26 -10.24 5.15
CA PRO A 71 -9.85 -11.07 4.03
C PRO A 71 -9.30 -10.23 2.87
N ILE A 72 -8.21 -10.68 2.23
CA ILE A 72 -7.54 -9.96 1.14
C ILE A 72 -8.51 -9.66 -0.01
N GLU A 73 -9.48 -10.53 -0.28
CA GLU A 73 -10.49 -10.36 -1.32
C GLU A 73 -11.40 -9.15 -1.11
N TYR A 74 -11.47 -8.62 0.12
CA TYR A 74 -12.27 -7.45 0.46
C TYR A 74 -11.47 -6.16 0.52
N THR A 75 -10.16 -6.20 0.31
CA THR A 75 -9.31 -5.02 0.36
C THR A 75 -9.16 -4.31 -0.98
N THR A 76 -9.74 -4.82 -2.06
CA THR A 76 -9.51 -4.31 -3.42
C THR A 76 -10.50 -3.24 -3.90
N HIS A 77 -11.49 -2.86 -3.08
CA HIS A 77 -12.56 -1.95 -3.49
C HIS A 77 -12.10 -0.57 -4.00
N TRP A 78 -10.92 -0.11 -3.57
CA TRP A 78 -10.35 1.19 -3.93
C TRP A 78 -9.71 1.20 -5.33
N ILE A 79 -9.41 0.02 -5.89
CA ILE A 79 -8.66 -0.12 -7.14
C ILE A 79 -9.40 0.52 -8.31
N ALA A 80 -10.72 0.34 -8.39
CA ALA A 80 -11.53 0.91 -9.47
C ALA A 80 -11.43 2.44 -9.52
N ASP A 81 -11.49 3.11 -8.36
CA ASP A 81 -11.35 4.57 -8.27
C ASP A 81 -9.95 5.02 -8.68
N HIS A 82 -8.91 4.29 -8.26
CA HIS A 82 -7.52 4.63 -8.60
C HIS A 82 -7.22 4.43 -10.09
N VAL A 83 -7.70 3.34 -10.70
CA VAL A 83 -7.62 3.14 -12.15
C VAL A 83 -8.36 4.25 -12.90
N ALA A 84 -9.53 4.67 -12.41
CA ALA A 84 -10.27 5.79 -13.01
C ALA A 84 -9.53 7.14 -12.92
N TRP A 85 -8.68 7.33 -11.90
CA TRP A 85 -7.79 8.49 -11.78
C TRP A 85 -6.48 8.36 -12.57
N GLY A 86 -6.27 7.24 -13.28
CA GLY A 86 -5.09 7.00 -14.09
C GLY A 86 -3.91 6.40 -13.31
N VAL A 87 -4.12 5.95 -12.08
CA VAL A 87 -3.10 5.22 -11.32
C VAL A 87 -2.98 3.82 -11.91
N GLY A 88 -1.80 3.53 -12.47
CA GLY A 88 -1.52 2.23 -13.08
C GLY A 88 -1.11 1.16 -12.05
N ARG A 89 -1.14 -0.10 -12.50
CA ARG A 89 -0.67 -1.26 -11.75
C ARG A 89 0.71 -1.05 -11.11
N GLU A 90 1.67 -0.57 -11.90
CA GLU A 90 3.05 -0.36 -11.42
C GLU A 90 3.09 0.65 -10.28
N MET A 91 2.37 1.79 -10.39
CA MET A 91 2.31 2.81 -9.35
C MET A 91 1.76 2.28 -8.03
N MET A 92 0.74 1.41 -8.08
CA MET A 92 0.16 0.79 -6.88
C MET A 92 1.15 -0.13 -6.17
N PHE A 93 1.81 -1.03 -6.92
CA PHE A 93 2.77 -1.96 -6.30
C PHE A 93 4.03 -1.23 -5.84
N ASP A 94 4.50 -0.25 -6.61
CA ASP A 94 5.64 0.57 -6.22
C ASP A 94 5.35 1.38 -4.95
N MET A 95 4.11 1.82 -4.72
CA MET A 95 3.72 2.43 -3.43
C MET A 95 3.90 1.46 -2.26
N PHE A 96 3.49 0.19 -2.38
CA PHE A 96 3.70 -0.79 -1.31
C PHE A 96 5.18 -1.09 -1.07
N ASP A 97 5.97 -1.21 -2.12
CA ASP A 97 7.42 -1.39 -2.01
C ASP A 97 8.07 -0.16 -1.35
N MET A 98 7.65 1.06 -1.71
CA MET A 98 8.12 2.30 -1.07
C MET A 98 7.73 2.39 0.40
N ILE A 99 6.53 1.92 0.78
CA ILE A 99 6.13 1.83 2.19
C ILE A 99 7.09 0.90 2.93
N ARG A 100 7.27 -0.35 2.47
CA ARG A 100 8.20 -1.32 3.08
C ARG A 100 9.60 -0.72 3.23
N ASP A 101 10.14 -0.17 2.14
CA ASP A 101 11.51 0.33 2.11
C ASP A 101 11.67 1.55 3.00
N THR A 102 10.65 2.42 3.10
CA THR A 102 10.69 3.58 4.01
C THR A 102 10.68 3.14 5.47
N ILE A 103 9.82 2.16 5.81
CA ILE A 103 9.78 1.60 7.16
C ILE A 103 11.11 0.95 7.52
N GLY A 104 11.67 0.13 6.61
CA GLY A 104 12.95 -0.53 6.82
C GLY A 104 14.11 0.44 7.00
N ASP A 105 14.21 1.45 6.14
CA ASP A 105 15.26 2.46 6.20
C ASP A 105 15.17 3.31 7.48
N GLY A 106 13.95 3.68 7.91
CA GLY A 106 13.76 4.47 9.13
C GLY A 106 14.06 3.68 10.41
N LEU A 107 13.83 2.37 10.42
CA LEU A 107 14.13 1.51 11.56
C LEU A 107 15.63 1.16 11.69
N GLY A 108 16.38 1.18 10.59
CA GLY A 108 17.82 0.90 10.58
C GLY A 108 18.13 -0.44 11.24
N ASP A 109 18.99 -0.45 12.27
CA ASP A 109 19.38 -1.67 13.00
C ASP A 109 18.21 -2.43 13.66
N ARG A 110 17.04 -1.80 13.81
CA ARG A 110 15.82 -2.46 14.35
C ARG A 110 15.07 -3.26 13.30
N TRP A 111 15.33 -3.02 12.02
CA TRP A 111 14.74 -3.76 10.93
C TRP A 111 15.37 -5.15 10.82
N THR A 112 14.56 -6.19 10.95
CA THR A 112 15.02 -7.58 10.89
C THR A 112 14.72 -8.22 9.54
N SER A 113 15.41 -9.34 9.24
CA SER A 113 15.09 -10.14 8.06
C SER A 113 13.66 -10.69 8.10
N GLU A 114 13.15 -11.00 9.30
CA GLU A 114 11.78 -11.47 9.49
C GLU A 114 10.75 -10.40 9.13
N MET A 115 10.99 -9.14 9.49
CA MET A 115 10.16 -8.01 9.06
C MET A 115 10.18 -7.88 7.53
N HIS A 116 11.37 -7.89 6.94
CA HIS A 116 11.51 -7.82 5.48
C HIS A 116 10.74 -8.95 4.77
N ASP A 117 10.93 -10.18 5.22
CA ASP A 117 10.31 -11.36 4.62
C ASP A 117 8.79 -11.36 4.82
N GLY A 118 8.31 -10.91 5.98
CA GLY A 118 6.89 -10.72 6.25
C GLY A 118 6.23 -9.69 5.33
N TRP A 119 6.89 -8.54 5.10
CA TRP A 119 6.42 -7.55 4.13
C TRP A 119 6.40 -8.09 2.70
N CYS A 120 7.44 -8.81 2.28
CA CYS A 120 7.45 -9.44 0.95
C CYS A 120 6.31 -10.45 0.79
N ALA A 121 6.10 -11.31 1.78
CA ALA A 121 5.03 -12.31 1.77
C ALA A 121 3.63 -11.67 1.79
N LEU A 122 3.44 -10.58 2.53
CA LEU A 122 2.20 -9.81 2.54
C LEU A 122 1.87 -9.26 1.14
N ILE A 123 2.83 -8.55 0.53
CA ILE A 123 2.67 -7.95 -0.80
C ILE A 123 2.40 -9.05 -1.85
N ASP A 124 3.14 -10.17 -1.79
CA ASP A 124 2.98 -11.27 -2.74
C ASP A 124 1.62 -11.99 -2.60
N ARG A 125 1.04 -12.06 -1.40
CA ARG A 125 -0.33 -12.58 -1.20
C ARG A 125 -1.40 -11.63 -1.75
N MET A 126 -1.20 -10.32 -1.62
CA MET A 126 -2.14 -9.32 -2.15
C MET A 126 -2.10 -9.24 -3.68
N ARG A 127 -0.91 -9.42 -4.27
CA ARG A 127 -0.65 -9.28 -5.71
C ARG A 127 -1.67 -9.97 -6.62
N PRO A 128 -1.96 -11.28 -6.52
CA PRO A 128 -2.90 -11.93 -7.44
C PRO A 128 -4.31 -11.35 -7.36
N VAL A 129 -4.82 -11.06 -6.15
CA VAL A 129 -6.17 -10.52 -5.96
C VAL A 129 -6.27 -9.10 -6.52
N MET A 130 -5.22 -8.30 -6.34
CA MET A 130 -5.15 -6.97 -6.92
C MET A 130 -5.01 -7.00 -8.45
N ASP A 131 -4.20 -7.91 -8.99
CA ASP A 131 -4.03 -8.07 -10.44
C ASP A 131 -5.36 -8.41 -11.13
N ASP A 132 -6.14 -9.32 -10.54
CA ASP A 132 -7.48 -9.66 -11.03
C ASP A 132 -8.41 -8.44 -11.01
N GLN A 133 -8.43 -7.67 -9.91
CA GLN A 133 -9.28 -6.47 -9.80
C GLN A 133 -8.85 -5.34 -10.74
N ILE A 134 -7.55 -5.15 -10.94
CA ILE A 134 -7.00 -4.16 -11.89
C ILE A 134 -7.44 -4.53 -13.30
N ALA A 135 -7.29 -5.80 -13.68
CA ALA A 135 -7.72 -6.27 -15.00
C ALA A 135 -9.23 -6.09 -15.21
N GLU A 136 -10.05 -6.31 -14.19
CA GLU A 136 -11.49 -6.04 -14.24
C GLU A 136 -11.78 -4.54 -14.42
N ALA A 137 -11.13 -3.67 -13.64
CA ALA A 137 -11.30 -2.22 -13.71
C ALA A 137 -10.86 -1.63 -15.05
N GLU A 138 -9.73 -2.10 -15.60
CA GLU A 138 -9.24 -1.69 -16.92
C GLU A 138 -10.13 -2.22 -18.06
N GLY A 139 -10.66 -3.44 -17.91
CA GLY A 139 -11.61 -4.05 -18.84
C GLY A 139 -12.98 -3.37 -18.85
N TYR A 140 -13.40 -2.82 -17.71
CA TYR A 140 -14.62 -2.03 -17.57
C TYR A 140 -14.40 -0.58 -18.04
N ARG A 141 -14.26 -0.37 -19.35
CA ARG A 141 -14.47 0.96 -19.93
C ARG A 141 -15.99 1.21 -20.01
N PRO A 142 -16.59 2.14 -19.24
CA PRO A 142 -18.01 2.45 -19.41
C PRO A 142 -18.25 2.92 -20.85
N GLN A 143 -19.19 2.27 -21.54
CA GLN A 143 -19.60 2.76 -22.85
C GLN A 143 -20.18 4.18 -22.68
N PRO A 144 -19.84 5.14 -23.56
CA PRO A 144 -20.47 6.44 -23.51
C PRO A 144 -21.99 6.24 -23.66
N THR A 145 -22.75 6.83 -22.74
CA THR A 145 -24.22 6.81 -22.77
C THR A 145 -24.67 7.30 -24.16
N PRO A 146 -25.49 6.54 -24.90
CA PRO A 146 -26.03 7.03 -26.16
C PRO A 146 -26.87 8.29 -25.87
N ALA A 147 -26.56 9.37 -26.59
CA ALA A 147 -27.30 10.62 -26.58
C ALA A 147 -28.73 10.45 -27.12
#